data_AF-A0A238V9M8-F1
#
_entry.id   AF-A0A238V9M8-F1
#
_cell.length_a   1.000
_cell.length_b   1.000
_cell.length_c   1.000
_cell.angle_alpha   90.00
_cell.angle_beta   90.00
_cell.angle_gamma   90.00
#
_symmetry.space_group_name_H-M   'P 1'
#
loop_
_entity.id
_entity.type
_entity.pdbx_description
1 polymer ?
#
loop_
_entity_poly.entity_id
_entity_poly.type
_entity_poly.pdbx_seq_one_letter_code
_entity_poly.pdbx_strand_id
1 'polypeptide(L)'
;MRVTKFTHACLRIEGAGVLVIDPGEFSEKSALDGADAVVITHEHFDHLDVAAVTAAVANRPELRIFAHEEVLKKLGEVAEATTPVAPGDEFEAAGFTLRAYGGQHAVIHPYIPRIVNLGYLIADGSTNVYHPGDSFFVPEGAIVDTLCVPLNAPWMKVAEAIEFTRAVKPGRAFAIHDGLLNERGAAVSDSHLENFSETRYRHLAPGTTLD
;
A
#
# COMPACT_ATOMS: atom_id res chain seq x y z
N MET A 1 -9.41 -13.08 4.22
CA MET A 1 -9.71 -11.65 4.09
C MET A 1 -9.97 -11.35 2.62
N ARG A 2 -10.81 -10.36 2.30
CA ARG A 2 -11.04 -9.91 0.93
C ARG A 2 -10.24 -8.65 0.65
N VAL A 3 -9.46 -8.63 -0.43
CA VAL A 3 -8.64 -7.48 -0.82
C VAL A 3 -9.21 -6.89 -2.11
N THR A 4 -9.76 -5.68 -2.03
CA THR A 4 -10.27 -4.94 -3.18
C THR A 4 -9.26 -3.89 -3.60
N LYS A 5 -8.79 -3.96 -4.85
CA LYS A 5 -7.91 -2.92 -5.41
C LYS A 5 -8.74 -1.73 -5.86
N PHE A 6 -8.40 -0.55 -5.37
CA PHE A 6 -8.88 0.73 -5.90
C PHE A 6 -7.84 1.30 -6.86
N THR A 7 -8.09 2.47 -7.44
CA THR A 7 -7.14 3.06 -8.38
C THR A 7 -5.77 3.28 -7.72
N HIS A 8 -4.70 3.07 -8.50
CA HIS A 8 -3.31 3.33 -8.11
C HIS A 8 -2.80 2.42 -6.98
N ALA A 9 -2.63 2.94 -5.77
CA ALA A 9 -2.06 2.22 -4.62
C ALA A 9 -3.09 1.90 -3.53
N CYS A 10 -4.32 2.40 -3.64
CA CYS A 10 -5.30 2.18 -2.58
C CYS A 10 -5.83 0.75 -2.59
N LEU A 11 -5.82 0.10 -1.42
CA LEU A 11 -6.52 -1.16 -1.21
C LEU A 11 -7.51 -1.02 -0.05
N ARG A 12 -8.64 -1.69 -0.21
CA ARG A 12 -9.60 -1.92 0.87
C ARG A 12 -9.59 -3.39 1.24
N ILE A 13 -9.34 -3.69 2.51
CA ILE A 13 -9.23 -5.04 3.04
C ILE A 13 -10.38 -5.27 4.02
N GLU A 14 -11.18 -6.29 3.75
CA GLU A 14 -12.39 -6.61 4.50
C GLU A 14 -12.32 -8.01 5.10
N GLY A 15 -12.74 -8.13 6.37
CA GLY A 15 -12.69 -9.37 7.13
C GLY A 15 -13.40 -9.20 8.46
N ALA A 16 -12.63 -9.16 9.56
CA ALA A 16 -13.16 -8.86 10.89
C ALA A 16 -13.63 -7.39 11.01
N GLY A 17 -12.97 -6.49 10.29
CA GLY A 17 -13.36 -5.10 10.09
C GLY A 17 -12.96 -4.62 8.69
N VAL A 18 -12.91 -3.30 8.50
CA VAL A 18 -12.52 -2.65 7.25
C VAL A 18 -11.24 -1.85 7.45
N LEU A 19 -10.16 -2.28 6.80
CA LEU A 19 -8.89 -1.58 6.76
C LEU A 19 -8.68 -0.98 5.36
N VAL A 20 -8.26 0.27 5.28
CA VAL A 20 -7.89 0.92 4.02
C VAL A 20 -6.42 1.29 4.07
N ILE A 21 -5.68 1.00 3.00
CA ILE A 21 -4.29 1.43 2.83
C ILE A 21 -4.20 2.42 1.69
N ASP A 22 -3.41 3.48 1.89
CA ASP A 22 -3.06 4.52 0.91
C ASP A 22 -4.25 5.10 0.11
N PRO A 23 -5.30 5.64 0.76
CA PRO A 23 -6.40 6.34 0.10
C PRO A 23 -5.94 7.73 -0.41
N GLY A 24 -5.05 7.74 -1.40
CA GLY A 24 -4.54 8.95 -2.04
C GLY A 24 -5.50 9.58 -3.04
N GLU A 25 -5.14 10.76 -3.56
CA GLU A 25 -5.97 11.59 -4.43
C GLU A 25 -6.37 10.92 -5.76
N PHE A 26 -5.61 9.91 -6.20
CA PHE A 26 -5.93 9.13 -7.40
C PHE A 26 -7.00 8.06 -7.16
N SER A 27 -7.34 7.78 -5.91
CA SER A 27 -8.22 6.69 -5.52
C SER A 27 -9.66 7.17 -5.38
N GLU A 28 -10.60 6.25 -5.55
CA GLU A 28 -12.02 6.54 -5.33
C GLU A 28 -12.28 6.73 -3.82
N LYS A 29 -12.87 7.86 -3.45
CA LYS A 29 -13.16 8.21 -2.04
C LYS A 29 -14.04 7.18 -1.32
N SER A 30 -14.85 6.41 -2.07
CA SER A 30 -15.65 5.31 -1.54
C SER A 30 -14.81 4.19 -0.91
N ALA A 31 -13.50 4.14 -1.17
CA ALA A 31 -12.59 3.25 -0.45
C ALA A 31 -12.69 3.43 1.07
N LEU A 32 -12.94 4.65 1.54
CA LEU A 32 -13.04 5.02 2.96
C LEU A 32 -14.41 4.75 3.59
N ASP A 33 -15.42 4.38 2.81
CA ASP A 33 -16.80 4.23 3.31
C ASP A 33 -16.88 3.13 4.39
N GLY A 34 -17.18 3.52 5.63
CA GLY A 34 -17.25 2.59 6.75
C GLY A 34 -15.91 1.96 7.15
N ALA A 35 -14.77 2.57 6.77
CA ALA A 35 -13.46 2.14 7.25
C ALA A 35 -13.39 2.20 8.79
N ASP A 36 -12.77 1.19 9.40
CA ASP A 36 -12.47 1.15 10.83
C ASP A 36 -11.05 1.64 11.11
N ALA A 37 -10.13 1.37 10.19
CA ALA A 37 -8.76 1.84 10.24
C ALA A 37 -8.26 2.27 8.86
N VAL A 38 -7.35 3.24 8.85
CA VAL A 38 -6.54 3.62 7.69
C VAL A 38 -5.07 3.45 8.05
N VAL A 39 -4.29 2.85 7.15
CA VAL A 39 -2.82 2.85 7.25
C VAL A 39 -2.24 3.61 6.06
N ILE A 40 -1.23 4.44 6.30
CA ILE A 40 -0.57 5.24 5.26
C ILE A 40 0.91 4.87 5.19
N THR A 41 1.40 4.59 3.99
CA THR A 41 2.80 4.21 3.74
C THR A 41 3.71 5.42 3.83
N HIS A 42 3.36 6.53 3.17
CA HIS A 42 4.15 7.76 3.13
C HIS A 42 3.31 8.99 2.75
N GLU A 43 3.96 10.14 2.66
CA GLU A 43 3.30 11.45 2.67
C GLU A 43 2.90 12.00 1.28
N HIS A 44 3.15 11.28 0.18
CA HIS A 44 2.81 11.77 -1.16
C HIS A 44 1.29 11.75 -1.39
N PHE A 45 0.81 12.67 -2.22
CA PHE A 45 -0.61 12.94 -2.41
C PHE A 45 -1.37 11.79 -3.08
N ASP A 46 -0.70 11.01 -3.91
CA ASP A 46 -1.20 9.79 -4.56
C ASP A 46 -1.32 8.59 -3.60
N HIS A 47 -0.83 8.73 -2.37
CA HIS A 47 -1.02 7.78 -1.25
C HIS A 47 -1.82 8.36 -0.09
N LEU A 48 -1.87 9.69 0.05
CA LEU A 48 -2.58 10.39 1.12
C LEU A 48 -3.38 11.59 0.58
N ASP A 49 -4.71 11.45 0.52
CA ASP A 49 -5.63 12.59 0.40
C ASP A 49 -6.00 13.06 1.82
N VAL A 50 -5.31 14.09 2.31
CA VAL A 50 -5.52 14.69 3.65
C VAL A 50 -6.97 15.10 3.86
N ALA A 51 -7.61 15.69 2.84
CA ALA A 51 -8.99 16.15 2.96
C ALA A 51 -9.97 14.97 3.08
N ALA A 52 -9.75 13.90 2.31
CA ALA A 52 -10.59 12.71 2.36
C ALA A 52 -10.47 11.97 3.70
N VAL A 53 -9.26 11.75 4.22
CA VAL A 53 -9.09 11.07 5.51
C VAL A 53 -9.61 11.90 6.69
N THR A 54 -9.42 13.23 6.67
CA THR A 54 -9.99 14.13 7.67
C THR A 54 -11.52 14.09 7.66
N ALA A 55 -12.14 14.12 6.46
CA ALA A 55 -13.59 13.99 6.32
C ALA A 55 -14.09 12.61 6.78
N ALA A 56 -13.34 11.54 6.54
CA ALA A 56 -13.68 10.20 7.01
C ALA A 56 -13.69 10.12 8.54
N VAL A 57 -12.70 10.72 9.23
CA VAL A 57 -12.68 10.82 10.70
C VAL A 57 -13.86 11.64 11.21
N ALA A 58 -14.18 12.77 10.55
CA ALA A 58 -15.32 13.58 10.94
C ALA A 58 -16.66 12.82 10.85
N ASN A 59 -16.81 11.94 9.85
CA ASN A 59 -17.99 11.11 9.67
C ASN A 59 -18.04 9.90 10.61
N ARG A 60 -16.88 9.38 11.04
CA ARG A 60 -16.74 8.25 11.96
C ARG A 60 -15.62 8.53 12.97
N PRO A 61 -15.95 9.14 14.12
CA PRO A 61 -14.95 9.50 15.14
C PRO A 61 -14.14 8.32 15.71
N GLU A 62 -14.64 7.08 15.56
CA GLU A 62 -13.93 5.86 15.95
C GLU A 62 -12.85 5.42 14.96
N LEU A 63 -12.82 5.98 13.74
CA LEU A 63 -11.81 5.69 12.73
C LEU A 63 -10.41 6.02 13.27
N ARG A 64 -9.49 5.07 13.14
CA ARG A 64 -8.08 5.25 13.54
C ARG A 64 -7.17 5.30 12.33
N ILE A 65 -6.18 6.20 12.36
CA ILE A 65 -5.18 6.35 11.29
C ILE A 65 -3.80 5.96 11.84
N PHE A 66 -3.09 5.09 11.13
CA PHE A 66 -1.77 4.58 11.49
C PHE A 66 -0.76 4.97 10.41
N ALA A 67 0.33 5.64 10.79
CA ALA A 67 1.39 6.01 9.85
C ALA A 67 2.68 6.39 10.59
N HIS A 68 3.76 6.61 9.84
CA HIS A 68 4.98 7.19 10.38
C HIS A 68 4.73 8.61 10.94
N GLU A 69 5.43 9.00 12.00
CA GLU A 69 5.24 10.30 12.67
C GLU A 69 5.35 11.50 11.70
N GLU A 70 6.27 11.46 10.74
CA GLU A 70 6.43 12.48 9.69
C GLU A 70 5.18 12.63 8.81
N VAL A 71 4.46 11.53 8.54
CA VAL A 71 3.20 11.56 7.78
C VAL A 71 2.09 12.18 8.64
N LEU A 72 2.03 11.82 9.93
CA LEU A 72 1.00 12.28 10.85
C LEU A 72 1.03 13.80 11.08
N LYS A 73 2.19 14.46 10.87
CA LYS A 73 2.29 15.93 10.90
C LYS A 73 1.37 16.63 9.91
N LYS A 74 0.96 15.96 8.83
CA LYS A 74 -0.02 16.47 7.85
C LYS A 74 -1.47 16.36 8.32
N LEU A 75 -1.74 15.61 9.38
CA LEU A 75 -3.08 15.28 9.88
C LEU A 75 -3.41 16.02 11.19
N GLY A 76 -2.91 17.24 11.34
CA GLY A 76 -3.05 18.02 12.59
C GLY A 76 -4.50 18.26 13.02
N GLU A 77 -5.44 18.37 12.08
CA GLU A 77 -6.88 18.55 12.37
C GLU A 77 -7.52 17.33 13.03
N VAL A 78 -6.93 16.15 12.83
CA VAL A 78 -7.43 14.87 13.34
C VAL A 78 -6.37 14.14 14.15
N ALA A 79 -5.43 14.87 14.77
CA ALA A 79 -4.30 14.29 15.50
C ALA A 79 -4.73 13.26 16.57
N GLU A 80 -5.87 13.47 17.23
CA GLU A 80 -6.42 12.54 18.21
C GLU A 80 -6.83 11.18 17.62
N ALA A 81 -7.13 11.12 16.32
CA ALA A 81 -7.45 9.91 15.55
C ALA A 81 -6.20 9.14 15.10
N THR A 82 -5.00 9.69 15.28
CA THR A 82 -3.76 9.12 14.75
C THR A 82 -2.99 8.27 15.75
N THR A 83 -2.21 7.31 15.26
CA THR A 83 -1.30 6.47 16.03
C THR A 83 0.01 6.32 15.25
N PRO A 84 1.16 6.72 15.83
CA PRO A 84 2.46 6.61 15.15
C PRO A 84 2.88 5.15 15.02
N VAL A 85 3.53 4.84 13.90
CA VAL A 85 4.12 3.53 13.59
C VAL A 85 5.55 3.71 13.13
N ALA A 86 6.47 2.92 13.67
CA ALA A 86 7.88 2.86 13.26
C ALA A 86 8.17 1.58 12.45
N PRO A 87 9.23 1.57 11.62
CA PRO A 87 9.69 0.34 10.98
C PRO A 87 9.99 -0.75 12.02
N GLY A 88 9.46 -1.95 11.80
CA GLY A 88 9.61 -3.09 12.69
C GLY A 88 8.46 -3.28 13.69
N ASP A 89 7.60 -2.26 13.88
CA ASP A 89 6.45 -2.36 14.77
C ASP A 89 5.45 -3.42 14.30
N GLU A 90 4.84 -4.10 15.27
CA GLU A 90 3.71 -5.00 15.09
C GLU A 90 2.53 -4.48 15.90
N PHE A 91 1.34 -4.41 15.29
CA PHE A 91 0.16 -3.82 15.90
C PHE A 91 -1.12 -4.40 15.29
N GLU A 92 -2.27 -4.12 15.92
CA GLU A 92 -3.58 -4.49 15.41
C GLU A 92 -4.35 -3.27 14.91
N ALA A 93 -5.03 -3.42 13.77
CA ALA A 93 -5.95 -2.41 13.25
C ALA A 93 -7.11 -3.08 12.50
N ALA A 94 -8.35 -2.66 12.80
CA ALA A 94 -9.57 -3.22 12.19
C ALA A 94 -9.67 -4.77 12.23
N GLY A 95 -9.11 -5.39 13.27
CA GLY A 95 -9.09 -6.85 13.44
C GLY A 95 -8.06 -7.60 12.60
N PHE A 96 -7.11 -6.89 11.98
CA PHE A 96 -5.95 -7.46 11.30
C PHE A 96 -4.69 -7.27 12.14
N THR A 97 -3.74 -8.20 12.03
CA THR A 97 -2.37 -8.02 12.53
C THR A 97 -1.54 -7.39 11.42
N LEU A 98 -0.85 -6.29 11.73
CA LEU A 98 0.03 -5.58 10.82
C LEU A 98 1.44 -5.59 11.34
N ARG A 99 2.40 -5.74 10.43
CA ARG A 99 3.81 -5.46 10.69
C ARG A 99 4.35 -4.45 9.70
N ALA A 100 5.00 -3.41 10.22
CA ALA A 100 5.63 -2.37 9.43
C ALA A 100 7.07 -2.76 9.04
N TYR A 101 7.43 -2.49 7.80
CA TYR A 101 8.73 -2.76 7.20
C TYR A 101 9.26 -1.51 6.49
N GLY A 102 10.54 -1.53 6.11
CA GLY A 102 11.15 -0.42 5.38
C GLY A 102 11.61 0.71 6.28
N GLY A 103 11.12 1.91 6.02
CA GLY A 103 11.53 3.15 6.67
C GLY A 103 12.02 4.23 5.70
N GLN A 104 12.23 3.89 4.42
CA GLN A 104 12.59 4.86 3.39
C GLN A 104 11.96 4.53 2.04
N HIS A 105 11.45 5.56 1.37
CA HIS A 105 10.96 5.52 -0.01
C HIS A 105 12.11 5.12 -0.97
N ALA A 106 11.81 4.54 -2.12
CA ALA A 106 12.78 4.35 -3.20
C ALA A 106 13.49 5.66 -3.58
N VAL A 107 14.68 5.57 -4.19
CA VAL A 107 15.41 6.79 -4.58
C VAL A 107 14.71 7.44 -5.77
N ILE A 108 14.14 8.64 -5.56
CA ILE A 108 13.49 9.39 -6.65
C ILE A 108 14.53 10.00 -7.59
N HIS A 109 15.46 10.76 -7.00
CA HIS A 109 16.58 11.39 -7.70
C HIS A 109 17.70 11.68 -6.69
N PRO A 110 18.99 11.61 -7.06
CA PRO A 110 20.11 11.88 -6.14
C PRO A 110 20.12 13.25 -5.45
N TYR A 111 19.34 14.21 -5.95
CA TYR A 111 19.22 15.56 -5.39
C TYR A 111 17.97 15.79 -4.54
N ILE A 112 17.10 14.78 -4.43
CA ILE A 112 15.89 14.84 -3.62
C ILE A 112 16.15 14.00 -2.36
N PRO A 113 16.06 14.58 -1.16
CA PRO A 113 16.14 13.80 0.08
C PRO A 113 15.11 12.67 0.08
N ARG A 114 15.53 11.47 0.50
CA ARG A 114 14.58 10.35 0.66
C ARG A 114 13.68 10.62 1.86
N ILE A 115 12.38 10.53 1.62
CA ILE A 115 11.36 10.60 2.67
C ILE A 115 11.12 9.22 3.28
N VAL A 116 10.38 9.21 4.38
CA VAL A 116 9.94 7.99 5.04
C VAL A 116 8.96 7.22 4.15
N ASN A 117 9.02 5.89 4.19
CA ASN A 117 8.02 5.01 3.60
C ASN A 117 7.97 3.72 4.41
N LEU A 118 6.79 3.38 4.90
CA LEU A 118 6.52 2.08 5.52
C LEU A 118 5.89 1.13 4.50
N GLY A 119 6.36 -0.11 4.48
CA GLY A 119 5.61 -1.22 3.89
C GLY A 119 4.81 -1.93 4.99
N TYR A 120 3.62 -2.43 4.68
CA TYR A 120 2.77 -3.15 5.64
C TYR A 120 2.51 -4.58 5.19
N LEU A 121 2.85 -5.55 6.04
CA LEU A 121 2.37 -6.91 5.95
C LEU A 121 1.10 -7.03 6.78
N ILE A 122 -0.02 -7.31 6.14
CA ILE A 122 -1.37 -7.32 6.75
C ILE A 122 -1.88 -8.75 6.74
N ALA A 123 -2.24 -9.29 7.91
CA ALA A 123 -2.65 -10.68 8.08
C ALA A 123 -3.95 -10.80 8.87
N ASP A 124 -4.73 -11.84 8.57
CA ASP A 124 -5.95 -12.22 9.30
C ASP A 124 -5.81 -13.56 10.06
N GLY A 125 -4.57 -14.03 10.21
CA GLY A 125 -4.24 -15.34 10.80
C GLY A 125 -4.35 -16.53 9.85
N SER A 126 -4.90 -16.36 8.64
CA SER A 126 -5.02 -17.42 7.63
C SER A 126 -4.21 -17.15 6.36
N THR A 127 -4.12 -15.89 5.96
CA THR A 127 -3.37 -15.43 4.78
C THR A 127 -2.82 -14.02 5.05
N ASN A 128 -1.94 -13.52 4.17
CA ASN A 128 -1.41 -12.16 4.25
C ASN A 128 -1.26 -11.44 2.90
N VAL A 129 -1.24 -10.11 2.96
CA VAL A 129 -0.90 -9.23 1.83
C VAL A 129 0.20 -8.27 2.24
N TYR A 130 1.22 -8.13 1.41
CA TYR A 130 2.30 -7.16 1.61
C TYR A 130 2.15 -5.99 0.64
N HIS A 131 1.95 -4.80 1.20
CA HIS A 131 1.90 -3.53 0.46
C HIS A 131 3.17 -2.72 0.78
N PRO A 132 4.13 -2.61 -0.15
CA PRO A 132 5.43 -2.00 0.15
C PRO A 132 5.43 -0.46 0.12
N GLY A 133 4.30 0.15 -0.26
CA GLY A 133 4.27 1.56 -0.65
C GLY A 133 5.21 1.79 -1.83
N ASP A 134 5.87 2.94 -1.84
CA ASP A 134 6.83 3.31 -2.87
C ASP A 134 8.24 2.89 -2.49
N SER A 135 8.39 1.61 -2.21
CA SER A 135 9.67 1.02 -1.91
C SER A 135 9.79 -0.39 -2.49
N PHE A 136 11.01 -0.86 -2.66
CA PHE A 136 11.33 -2.26 -2.97
C PHE A 136 11.89 -2.97 -1.74
N PHE A 137 11.40 -2.63 -0.55
CA PHE A 137 11.89 -3.22 0.69
C PHE A 137 11.34 -4.63 0.87
N VAL A 138 12.24 -5.63 0.89
CA VAL A 138 11.89 -7.03 1.10
C VAL A 138 11.55 -7.26 2.58
N PRO A 139 10.37 -7.83 2.92
CA PRO A 139 9.99 -8.08 4.31
C PRO A 139 10.73 -9.31 4.85
N GLU A 140 11.96 -9.12 5.29
CA GLU A 140 12.82 -10.21 5.79
C GLU A 140 12.14 -11.01 6.91
N GLY A 141 12.25 -12.35 6.82
CA GLY A 141 11.66 -13.27 7.80
C GLY A 141 10.15 -13.50 7.68
N ALA A 142 9.46 -12.83 6.75
CA ALA A 142 8.06 -13.09 6.45
C ALA A 142 7.88 -14.06 5.28
N ILE A 143 6.80 -14.85 5.34
CA ILE A 143 6.27 -15.57 4.17
C ILE A 143 5.14 -14.72 3.62
N VAL A 144 5.23 -14.31 2.35
CA VAL A 144 4.24 -13.43 1.72
C VAL A 144 3.29 -14.24 0.83
N ASP A 145 1.99 -14.25 1.16
CA ASP A 145 1.01 -14.95 0.33
C ASP A 145 0.67 -14.14 -0.91
N THR A 146 0.37 -12.84 -0.74
CA THR A 146 0.06 -11.91 -1.82
C THR A 146 0.95 -10.68 -1.76
N LEU A 147 1.68 -10.38 -2.84
CA LEU A 147 2.50 -9.18 -2.97
C LEU A 147 1.81 -8.11 -3.83
N CYS A 148 1.78 -6.87 -3.35
CA CYS A 148 1.49 -5.70 -4.17
C CYS A 148 2.78 -5.19 -4.80
N VAL A 149 2.84 -5.10 -6.12
CA VAL A 149 4.04 -4.74 -6.89
C VAL A 149 3.87 -3.33 -7.49
N PRO A 150 4.66 -2.32 -7.07
CA PRO A 150 4.69 -1.03 -7.74
C PRO A 150 5.07 -1.21 -9.21
N LEU A 151 4.20 -0.78 -10.13
CA LEU A 151 4.35 -1.06 -11.56
C LEU A 151 4.99 0.11 -12.32
N ASN A 152 4.72 1.35 -11.92
CA ASN A 152 5.25 2.51 -12.62
C ASN A 152 5.38 3.75 -11.76
N ALA A 153 6.58 4.31 -11.68
CA ALA A 153 6.82 5.64 -11.17
C ALA A 153 7.92 6.34 -11.99
N PRO A 154 8.03 7.68 -11.94
CA PRO A 154 9.08 8.41 -12.66
C PRO A 154 10.51 7.98 -12.30
N TRP A 155 10.67 7.34 -11.15
CA TRP A 155 11.96 7.01 -10.54
C TRP A 155 12.39 5.55 -10.73
N MET A 156 11.54 4.69 -11.30
CA MET A 156 11.81 3.25 -11.38
C MET A 156 11.99 2.73 -12.81
N LYS A 157 12.62 1.57 -12.90
CA LYS A 157 12.59 0.67 -14.05
C LYS A 157 11.78 -0.57 -13.68
N VAL A 158 11.05 -1.14 -14.65
CA VAL A 158 10.29 -2.40 -14.44
C VAL A 158 11.19 -3.55 -13.95
N ALA A 159 12.48 -3.55 -14.32
CA ALA A 159 13.45 -4.54 -13.84
C ALA A 159 13.58 -4.56 -12.31
N GLU A 160 13.44 -3.41 -11.63
CA GLU A 160 13.49 -3.36 -10.17
C GLU A 160 12.27 -4.02 -9.54
N ALA A 161 11.09 -3.86 -10.14
CA ALA A 161 9.87 -4.55 -9.71
C ALA A 161 9.96 -6.07 -9.89
N ILE A 162 10.59 -6.52 -10.99
CA ILE A 162 10.87 -7.94 -11.26
C ILE A 162 11.80 -8.50 -10.19
N GLU A 163 12.95 -7.87 -9.96
CA GLU A 163 13.93 -8.33 -8.97
C GLU A 163 13.37 -8.27 -7.54
N PHE A 164 12.59 -7.25 -7.22
CA PHE A 164 11.86 -7.17 -5.96
C PHE A 164 10.90 -8.35 -5.78
N THR A 165 10.09 -8.66 -6.79
CA THR A 165 9.15 -9.79 -6.74
C THR A 165 9.90 -11.12 -6.56
N ARG A 166 11.00 -11.32 -7.29
CA ARG A 166 11.88 -12.51 -7.18
C ARG A 166 12.55 -12.62 -5.81
N ALA A 167 12.88 -11.50 -5.19
CA ALA A 167 13.49 -11.48 -3.85
C ALA A 167 12.47 -11.82 -2.76
N VAL A 168 11.23 -11.33 -2.88
CA VAL A 168 10.12 -11.62 -1.95
C VAL A 168 9.63 -13.07 -2.08
N LYS A 169 9.60 -13.63 -3.29
CA LYS A 169 9.09 -14.98 -3.61
C LYS A 169 7.67 -15.22 -3.08
N PRO A 170 6.69 -14.35 -3.41
CA PRO A 170 5.36 -14.46 -2.86
C PRO A 170 4.58 -15.61 -3.51
N GLY A 171 3.50 -16.07 -2.86
CA GLY A 171 2.60 -17.08 -3.44
C GLY A 171 1.89 -16.59 -4.71
N ARG A 172 1.50 -15.32 -4.73
CA ARG A 172 0.97 -14.58 -5.89
C ARG A 172 1.32 -13.09 -5.78
N ALA A 173 1.24 -12.37 -6.90
CA ALA A 173 1.47 -10.94 -6.95
C ALA A 173 0.44 -10.22 -7.81
N PHE A 174 0.16 -8.95 -7.51
CA PHE A 174 -0.60 -8.07 -8.38
C PHE A 174 -0.07 -6.64 -8.38
N ALA A 175 -0.34 -5.91 -9.47
CA ALA A 175 0.13 -4.54 -9.65
C ALA A 175 -0.53 -3.52 -8.71
N ILE A 176 0.25 -2.58 -8.21
CA ILE A 176 -0.20 -1.28 -7.68
C ILE A 176 0.61 -0.17 -8.35
N HIS A 177 0.29 1.09 -8.07
CA HIS A 177 1.02 2.25 -8.57
C HIS A 177 1.10 2.23 -10.12
N ASP A 178 -0.06 2.00 -10.74
CA ASP A 178 -0.30 1.81 -12.18
C ASP A 178 -1.06 2.99 -12.81
N GLY A 179 -1.70 3.85 -12.00
CA GLY A 179 -2.59 4.92 -12.46
C GLY A 179 -1.99 5.96 -13.41
N LEU A 180 -0.66 6.02 -13.56
CA LEU A 180 0.02 6.88 -14.54
C LEU A 180 0.20 6.23 -15.93
N LEU A 181 -0.02 4.93 -16.03
CA LEU A 181 0.11 4.19 -17.28
C LEU A 181 -1.17 4.26 -18.09
N ASN A 182 -1.02 4.44 -19.40
CA ASN A 182 -2.06 4.03 -20.33
C ASN A 182 -2.00 2.50 -20.56
N GLU A 183 -3.01 1.96 -21.26
CA GLU A 183 -3.13 0.52 -21.54
C GLU A 183 -1.88 -0.08 -22.20
N ARG A 184 -1.21 0.67 -23.10
CA ARG A 184 -0.01 0.18 -23.80
C ARG A 184 1.19 0.07 -22.86
N GLY A 185 1.38 1.08 -22.01
CA GLY A 185 2.44 1.11 -21.01
C GLY A 185 2.26 -0.01 -19.99
N ALA A 186 1.03 -0.18 -19.49
CA ALA A 186 0.65 -1.27 -18.59
C ALA A 186 0.96 -2.64 -19.23
N ALA A 187 0.47 -2.90 -20.44
CA ALA A 187 0.66 -4.18 -21.13
C ALA A 187 2.15 -4.56 -21.32
N VAL A 188 3.03 -3.58 -21.55
CA VAL A 188 4.47 -3.83 -21.63
C VAL A 188 5.04 -4.24 -20.28
N SER A 189 4.76 -3.47 -19.22
CA SER A 189 5.24 -3.79 -17.87
C SER A 189 4.69 -5.12 -17.35
N ASP A 190 3.40 -5.40 -17.62
CA ASP A 190 2.74 -6.65 -17.26
C ASP A 190 3.40 -7.84 -17.91
N SER A 191 3.64 -7.78 -19.23
CA SER A 191 4.33 -8.85 -19.96
C SER A 191 5.72 -9.13 -19.38
N HIS A 192 6.45 -8.11 -18.93
CA HIS A 192 7.73 -8.33 -18.26
C HIS A 192 7.58 -9.03 -16.90
N LEU A 193 6.61 -8.63 -16.07
CA LEU A 193 6.40 -9.31 -14.78
C LEU A 193 5.89 -10.74 -14.96
N GLU A 194 4.97 -11.00 -15.89
CA GLU A 194 4.49 -12.35 -16.18
C GLU A 194 5.62 -13.29 -16.61
N ASN A 195 6.55 -12.81 -17.44
CA ASN A 195 7.62 -13.64 -17.99
C ASN A 195 8.83 -13.81 -17.05
N PHE A 196 9.12 -12.83 -16.19
CA PHE A 196 10.42 -12.77 -15.51
C PHE A 196 10.35 -12.74 -13.97
N SER A 197 9.17 -12.53 -13.36
CA SER A 197 9.02 -12.43 -11.90
C SER A 197 9.10 -13.78 -11.17
N GLU A 198 9.05 -14.91 -11.89
CA GLU A 198 9.01 -16.27 -11.33
C GLU A 198 7.83 -16.48 -10.35
N THR A 199 6.77 -15.68 -10.48
CA THR A 199 5.62 -15.64 -9.59
C THR A 199 4.32 -15.60 -10.40
N ARG A 200 3.23 -16.12 -9.85
CA ARG A 200 1.90 -15.90 -10.43
C ARG A 200 1.51 -14.43 -10.29
N TYR A 201 1.64 -13.67 -11.37
CA TYR A 201 1.31 -12.25 -11.44
C TYR A 201 -0.05 -11.99 -12.11
N ARG A 202 -0.73 -10.91 -11.71
CA ARG A 202 -1.91 -10.36 -12.41
C ARG A 202 -1.96 -8.83 -12.33
N HIS A 203 -2.41 -8.19 -13.39
CA HIS A 203 -2.88 -6.80 -13.32
C HIS A 203 -4.36 -6.80 -12.94
N LEU A 204 -4.74 -6.08 -11.87
CA LEU A 204 -6.14 -5.97 -11.43
C LEU A 204 -6.71 -4.60 -11.80
N ALA A 205 -7.90 -4.59 -12.42
CA ALA A 205 -8.65 -3.36 -12.62
C ALA A 205 -9.16 -2.82 -11.27
N PRO A 206 -9.28 -1.50 -11.10
CA PRO A 206 -9.96 -0.92 -9.94
C PRO A 206 -11.35 -1.54 -9.72
N GLY A 207 -11.70 -1.80 -8.47
CA GLY A 207 -12.91 -2.52 -8.05
C GLY A 207 -12.79 -4.05 -8.06
N THR A 208 -11.67 -4.62 -8.53
CA THR A 208 -11.47 -6.07 -8.48
C THR A 208 -11.16 -6.53 -7.05
N THR A 209 -11.87 -7.55 -6.58
CA THR A 209 -11.67 -8.18 -5.27
C THR A 209 -10.99 -9.54 -5.40
N LEU A 210 -10.00 -9.79 -4.55
CA LEU A 210 -9.37 -11.08 -4.32
C LEU A 210 -9.87 -11.68 -3.00
N ASP A 211 -10.15 -12.97 -3.00
CA ASP A 211 -10.35 -13.79 -1.79
C ASP A 211 -9.04 -14.51 -1.38
#